data_AF-A0A530QRT7-F1
#
_entry.id   AF-A0A530QRT7-F1
#
_cell.length_a   1.000
_cell.length_b   1.000
_cell.length_c   1.000
_cell.angle_alpha   90.00
_cell.angle_beta   90.00
_cell.angle_gamma   90.00
#
_symmetry.space_group_name_H-M   'P 1'
#
loop_
_entity.id
_entity.type
_entity.pdbx_description
1 polymer ?
#
loop_
_entity_poly.entity_id
_entity_poly.type
_entity_poly.pdbx_seq_one_letter_code
_entity_poly.pdbx_strand_id
1 'polypeptide(L)'
;MPVLGISDAAQTEGPGANITFHLSLDHAASQDILISYSIIEGTATAANDLLGPATGTVTISAGQSSVDLALTLKDDTFTENTESFSLKLNSANGALIADNTATGTIYDNDPNPVIQASVVAVTDLATAPFRDVDAAGVGIGDPSGLAYDPVSHKLFIADSEHDERPWFSQTNLFSIGPTGAIQGYSLESFTFEPTGLGINPSNGRMYISDDDQLEVFWVDPANPSVKLG
;
A
#
# COMPACT_ATOMS: atom_id res chain seq x y z
N MET A 1 -7.26 -47.23 18.02
CA MET A 1 -6.85 -46.48 16.81
C MET A 1 -6.53 -45.08 17.29
N PRO A 2 -5.32 -44.56 17.06
CA PRO A 2 -4.92 -43.27 17.56
C PRO A 2 -5.70 -42.13 16.90
N VAL A 3 -5.77 -41.01 17.60
CA VAL A 3 -6.39 -39.77 17.15
C VAL A 3 -5.30 -38.78 16.77
N LEU A 4 -5.33 -38.32 15.53
CA LEU A 4 -4.42 -37.36 14.94
C LEU A 4 -4.97 -35.93 15.08
N GLY A 5 -4.09 -35.02 15.49
CA GLY A 5 -4.29 -33.58 15.40
C GLY A 5 -3.11 -32.90 14.70
N ILE A 6 -3.32 -31.64 14.34
CA ILE A 6 -2.32 -30.76 13.75
C ILE A 6 -2.38 -29.40 14.46
N SER A 7 -1.24 -28.72 14.60
CA SER A 7 -1.17 -27.37 15.18
C SER A 7 -0.87 -26.32 14.11
N ASP A 8 -1.42 -25.11 14.31
CA ASP A 8 -1.07 -23.92 13.54
C ASP A 8 0.43 -23.62 13.61
N ALA A 9 0.93 -22.94 12.58
CA ALA A 9 2.32 -22.55 12.46
C ALA A 9 2.43 -21.09 12.03
N ALA A 10 3.49 -20.43 12.48
CA ALA A 10 3.84 -19.10 12.02
C ALA A 10 5.33 -19.01 11.79
N GLN A 11 5.74 -18.29 10.75
CA GLN A 11 7.15 -18.12 10.42
C GLN A 11 7.37 -16.79 9.71
N THR A 12 8.51 -16.17 9.97
CA THR A 12 8.99 -15.04 9.17
C THR A 12 9.72 -15.59 7.95
N GLU A 13 9.40 -15.08 6.76
CA GLU A 13 10.11 -15.51 5.56
C GLU A 13 11.59 -15.10 5.60
N GLY A 14 12.36 -15.66 4.67
CA GLY A 14 13.81 -15.48 4.65
C GLY A 14 14.53 -16.56 3.87
N PRO A 15 15.82 -16.37 3.58
CA PRO A 15 16.59 -17.33 2.81
C PRO A 15 16.55 -18.73 3.42
N GLY A 16 15.80 -19.65 2.79
CA GLY A 16 15.65 -21.04 3.25
C GLY A 16 14.75 -21.22 4.48
N ALA A 17 13.92 -20.24 4.82
CA ALA A 17 12.96 -20.34 5.91
C ALA A 17 11.95 -21.48 5.68
N ASN A 18 11.57 -22.15 6.77
CA ASN A 18 10.57 -23.21 6.74
C ASN A 18 9.49 -22.93 7.78
N ILE A 19 8.23 -23.03 7.36
CA ILE A 19 7.09 -23.08 8.26
C ILE A 19 6.83 -24.55 8.62
N THR A 20 6.78 -24.87 9.91
CA THR A 20 6.73 -26.25 10.41
C THR A 20 5.41 -26.52 11.13
N PHE A 21 4.64 -27.47 10.59
CA PHE A 21 3.42 -27.96 11.21
C PHE A 21 3.71 -29.19 12.05
N HIS A 22 3.24 -29.19 13.29
CA HIS A 22 3.39 -30.32 14.21
C HIS A 22 2.14 -31.21 14.14
N LEU A 23 2.32 -32.45 13.70
CA LEU A 23 1.27 -33.47 13.65
C LEU A 23 1.49 -34.46 14.80
N SER A 24 0.44 -34.72 15.59
CA SER A 24 0.55 -35.55 16.78
C SER A 24 -0.61 -36.53 16.96
N LEU A 25 -0.29 -37.72 17.43
CA LEU A 25 -1.21 -38.76 17.87
C LEU A 25 -1.39 -38.69 19.39
N ASP A 26 -2.59 -39.01 19.89
CA ASP A 26 -2.87 -39.18 21.32
C ASP A 26 -2.09 -40.33 21.98
N HIS A 27 -1.64 -41.30 21.21
CA HIS A 27 -0.68 -42.35 21.60
C HIS A 27 0.06 -42.90 20.39
N ALA A 28 1.22 -43.52 20.62
CA ALA A 28 2.03 -44.11 19.54
C ALA A 28 1.29 -45.27 18.84
N ALA A 29 1.41 -45.32 17.52
CA ALA A 29 0.86 -46.41 16.69
C ALA A 29 1.84 -47.59 16.58
N SER A 30 1.33 -48.81 16.43
CA SER A 30 2.16 -50.01 16.21
C SER A 30 2.56 -50.23 14.74
N GLN A 31 2.02 -49.42 13.84
CA GLN A 31 2.31 -49.40 12.40
C GLN A 31 2.45 -47.95 11.94
N ASP A 32 3.05 -47.74 10.77
CA ASP A 32 3.17 -46.42 10.17
C ASP A 32 1.79 -45.81 9.88
N ILE A 33 1.64 -44.53 10.19
CA ILE A 33 0.45 -43.74 9.85
C ILE A 33 0.78 -42.87 8.64
N LEU A 34 0.20 -43.19 7.49
CA LEU A 34 0.37 -42.41 6.26
C LEU A 34 -0.72 -41.35 6.15
N ILE A 35 -0.32 -40.09 6.09
CA ILE A 35 -1.20 -38.93 6.11
C ILE A 35 -1.04 -38.19 4.78
N SER A 36 -2.14 -37.95 4.06
CA SER A 36 -2.11 -37.08 2.88
C SER A 36 -2.64 -35.69 3.21
N TYR A 37 -2.05 -34.67 2.61
CA TYR A 37 -2.41 -33.28 2.84
C TYR A 37 -2.48 -32.47 1.55
N SER A 38 -3.16 -31.32 1.64
CA SER A 38 -3.22 -30.30 0.61
C SER A 38 -3.18 -28.91 1.22
N ILE A 39 -2.58 -27.97 0.51
CA ILE A 39 -2.58 -26.56 0.83
C ILE A 39 -3.83 -25.92 0.22
N ILE A 40 -4.53 -25.13 1.03
CA ILE A 40 -5.59 -24.23 0.60
C ILE A 40 -5.02 -22.82 0.69
N GLU A 41 -4.86 -22.18 -0.47
CA GLU A 41 -4.36 -20.82 -0.57
C GLU A 41 -5.28 -19.84 0.17
N GLY A 42 -4.67 -18.83 0.79
CA GLY A 42 -5.36 -17.72 1.41
C GLY A 42 -4.92 -16.42 0.77
N THR A 43 -4.36 -15.50 1.56
CA THR A 43 -3.59 -14.38 0.99
C THR A 43 -2.24 -14.87 0.49
N ALA A 44 -1.63 -15.82 1.21
CA ALA A 44 -0.46 -16.55 0.72
C ALA A 44 -0.88 -17.62 -0.30
N THR A 45 -0.17 -17.66 -1.41
CA THR A 45 -0.33 -18.50 -2.59
C THR A 45 0.90 -19.38 -2.84
N ALA A 46 0.71 -20.49 -3.54
CA ALA A 46 1.81 -21.37 -3.90
C ALA A 46 2.76 -20.77 -4.94
N ALA A 47 2.31 -19.77 -5.71
CA ALA A 47 3.14 -19.12 -6.73
C ALA A 47 4.09 -18.07 -6.12
N ASN A 48 3.64 -17.38 -5.09
CA ASN A 48 4.40 -16.27 -4.51
C ASN A 48 5.18 -16.71 -3.27
N ASP A 49 4.59 -17.53 -2.40
CA ASP A 49 5.02 -17.57 -0.98
C ASP A 49 5.55 -18.95 -0.54
N LEU A 50 5.36 -19.98 -1.36
CA LEU A 50 5.73 -21.36 -1.02
C LEU A 50 6.61 -21.99 -2.11
N LEU A 51 7.63 -22.73 -1.67
CA LEU A 51 8.46 -23.58 -2.51
C LEU A 51 8.07 -25.04 -2.29
N GLY A 52 7.31 -25.61 -3.22
CA GLY A 52 6.98 -27.03 -3.19
C GLY A 52 5.61 -27.37 -3.77
N PRO A 53 5.24 -28.66 -3.76
CA PRO A 53 3.93 -29.08 -4.23
C PRO A 53 2.83 -28.67 -3.23
N ALA A 54 1.68 -28.23 -3.75
CA ALA A 54 0.49 -27.92 -2.95
C ALA A 54 -0.18 -29.17 -2.33
N THR A 55 0.32 -30.37 -2.61
CA THR A 55 -0.16 -31.62 -2.02
C THR A 55 1.02 -32.53 -1.68
N GLY A 56 0.83 -33.41 -0.71
CA GLY A 56 1.89 -34.33 -0.31
C GLY A 56 1.43 -35.40 0.67
N THR A 57 2.40 -36.16 1.15
CA THR A 57 2.21 -37.18 2.19
C THR A 57 3.28 -37.06 3.26
N VAL A 58 2.89 -37.27 4.51
CA VAL A 58 3.79 -37.36 5.66
C VAL A 58 3.48 -38.63 6.44
N THR A 59 4.52 -39.24 7.04
CA THR A 59 4.39 -40.50 7.76
C THR A 59 4.80 -40.31 9.21
N ILE A 60 3.93 -40.70 10.15
CA ILE A 60 4.33 -40.95 11.54
C ILE A 60 4.75 -42.42 11.61
N SER A 61 6.06 -42.67 11.79
CA SER A 61 6.59 -44.04 11.83
C SER A 61 6.07 -44.82 13.04
N ALA A 62 5.97 -46.14 12.90
CA ALA A 62 5.60 -47.04 13.99
C ALA A 62 6.43 -46.78 15.26
N GLY A 63 5.76 -46.72 16.40
CA GLY A 63 6.36 -46.40 17.70
C GLY A 63 6.54 -44.92 17.98
N GLN A 64 6.34 -44.03 17.00
CA GLN A 64 6.29 -42.58 17.21
C GLN A 64 4.85 -42.11 17.43
N SER A 65 4.73 -40.96 18.08
CA SER A 65 3.45 -40.28 18.31
C SER A 65 3.38 -38.93 17.60
N SER A 66 4.40 -38.50 16.86
CA SER A 66 4.39 -37.22 16.15
C SER A 66 5.35 -37.20 14.98
N VAL A 67 5.15 -36.23 14.09
CA VAL A 67 6.06 -35.89 12.99
C VAL A 67 5.93 -34.40 12.68
N ASP A 68 7.03 -33.80 12.24
CA ASP A 68 7.07 -32.42 11.78
C ASP A 68 6.97 -32.38 10.26
N LEU A 69 6.06 -31.56 9.74
CA LEU A 69 5.93 -31.26 8.32
C LEU A 69 6.44 -29.85 8.05
N ALA A 70 7.64 -29.76 7.47
CA ALA A 70 8.22 -28.49 7.05
C ALA A 70 7.83 -28.17 5.60
N LEU A 71 7.33 -26.96 5.37
CA LEU A 71 7.16 -26.37 4.05
C LEU A 71 8.14 -25.21 3.90
N THR A 72 8.87 -25.20 2.79
CA THR A 72 9.82 -24.13 2.48
C THR A 72 9.05 -22.89 2.03
N LEU A 73 9.33 -21.75 2.63
CA LEU A 73 8.80 -20.46 2.19
C LEU A 73 9.63 -19.96 1.01
N LYS A 74 8.98 -19.28 0.07
CA LYS A 74 9.66 -18.49 -0.94
C LYS A 74 10.08 -17.18 -0.28
N ASP A 75 11.25 -16.68 -0.65
CA ASP A 75 11.85 -15.46 -0.12
C ASP A 75 12.01 -14.51 -1.31
N ASP A 76 11.61 -13.26 -1.17
CA ASP A 76 11.84 -12.25 -2.19
C ASP A 76 12.33 -10.90 -1.64
N THR A 77 11.90 -9.79 -2.24
CA THR A 77 12.37 -8.44 -1.89
C THR A 77 11.22 -7.42 -1.87
N PHE A 78 9.98 -7.90 -2.00
CA PHE A 78 8.79 -7.07 -2.01
C PHE A 78 8.23 -6.98 -0.60
N THR A 79 7.98 -5.76 -0.13
CA THR A 79 7.26 -5.59 1.12
C THR A 79 5.81 -6.03 0.98
N GLU A 80 5.40 -6.92 1.89
CA GLU A 80 4.08 -7.55 1.91
C GLU A 80 3.40 -7.37 3.27
N ASN A 81 2.09 -7.58 3.31
CA ASN A 81 1.38 -7.63 4.60
C ASN A 81 1.57 -9.01 5.22
N THR A 82 1.20 -9.19 6.50
CA THR A 82 1.10 -10.54 7.06
C THR A 82 0.10 -11.37 6.26
N GLU A 83 0.54 -12.54 5.84
CA GLU A 83 -0.23 -13.42 4.98
C GLU A 83 -0.55 -14.76 5.66
N SER A 84 -1.53 -15.48 5.11
CA SER A 84 -1.88 -16.81 5.62
C SER A 84 -2.39 -17.75 4.55
N PHE A 85 -2.22 -19.05 4.81
CA PHE A 85 -2.79 -20.17 4.07
C PHE A 85 -3.26 -21.25 5.06
N SER A 86 -3.94 -22.30 4.58
CA SER A 86 -4.34 -23.43 5.42
C SER A 86 -3.75 -24.76 4.93
N LEU A 87 -3.22 -25.56 5.84
CA LEU A 87 -2.84 -26.95 5.59
C LEU A 87 -3.99 -27.86 5.98
N LYS A 88 -4.52 -28.62 5.01
CA LYS A 88 -5.63 -29.55 5.21
C LYS A 88 -5.17 -31.00 5.13
N LEU A 89 -5.49 -31.78 6.15
CA LEU A 89 -5.33 -33.24 6.15
C LEU A 89 -6.50 -33.88 5.38
N ASN A 90 -6.18 -34.57 4.28
CA ASN A 90 -7.17 -35.19 3.41
C ASN A 90 -7.52 -36.62 3.83
N SER A 91 -6.53 -37.36 4.34
CA SER A 91 -6.72 -38.72 4.86
C SER A 91 -5.59 -39.11 5.80
N ALA A 92 -5.86 -40.03 6.72
CA ALA A 92 -4.88 -40.66 7.59
C ALA A 92 -5.18 -42.16 7.66
N ASN A 93 -4.29 -43.00 7.11
CA ASN A 93 -4.45 -44.45 7.19
C ASN A 93 -3.91 -44.95 8.53
N GLY A 94 -4.78 -45.53 9.37
CA GLY A 94 -4.43 -46.04 10.69
C GLY A 94 -4.67 -45.07 11.86
N ALA A 95 -5.21 -43.88 11.60
CA ALA A 95 -5.59 -42.90 12.64
C ALA A 95 -6.94 -42.23 12.33
N LEU A 96 -7.62 -41.73 13.35
CA LEU A 96 -8.78 -40.85 13.22
C LEU A 96 -8.31 -39.40 13.21
N ILE A 97 -8.77 -38.58 12.26
CA ILE A 97 -8.45 -37.15 12.24
C ILE A 97 -9.45 -36.41 13.14
N ALA A 98 -8.98 -35.80 14.22
CA ALA A 98 -9.81 -34.95 15.09
C ALA A 98 -9.86 -33.50 14.61
N ASP A 99 -8.70 -32.96 14.23
CA ASP A 99 -8.56 -31.68 13.56
C ASP A 99 -7.87 -31.91 12.22
N ASN A 100 -8.52 -31.48 11.14
CA ASN A 100 -8.04 -31.70 9.78
C ASN A 100 -7.50 -30.43 9.12
N THR A 101 -7.39 -29.32 9.85
CA THR A 101 -6.93 -28.04 9.29
C THR A 101 -6.02 -27.33 10.27
N ALA A 102 -4.97 -26.69 9.75
CA ALA A 102 -4.13 -25.77 10.50
C ALA A 102 -3.82 -24.54 9.65
N THR A 103 -3.77 -23.37 10.27
CA THR A 103 -3.37 -22.12 9.63
C THR A 103 -1.85 -21.96 9.65
N GLY A 104 -1.29 -21.64 8.48
CA GLY A 104 0.08 -21.17 8.35
C GLY A 104 0.09 -19.65 8.20
N THR A 105 0.81 -18.93 9.06
CA THR A 105 0.98 -17.47 8.99
C THR A 105 2.40 -17.13 8.54
N ILE A 106 2.54 -16.24 7.56
CA ILE A 106 3.83 -15.76 7.04
C ILE A 106 3.98 -14.29 7.42
N TYR A 107 5.10 -13.96 8.06
CA TYR A 107 5.50 -12.58 8.33
C TYR A 107 6.57 -12.14 7.33
N ASP A 108 6.34 -10.99 6.73
CA ASP A 108 7.31 -10.33 5.84
C ASP A 108 8.57 -9.90 6.61
N ASN A 109 9.73 -10.06 5.98
CA ASN A 109 11.04 -9.64 6.48
C ASN A 109 11.62 -8.43 5.74
N ASP A 110 10.94 -7.95 4.70
CA ASP A 110 11.45 -6.95 3.79
C ASP A 110 11.27 -5.52 4.30
N PRO A 111 12.27 -4.65 4.06
CA PRO A 111 12.17 -3.26 4.49
C PRO A 111 11.14 -2.52 3.64
N ASN A 112 10.24 -1.79 4.32
CA ASN A 112 9.37 -0.82 3.64
C ASN A 112 10.19 0.08 2.70
N PRO A 113 9.72 0.33 1.47
CA PRO A 113 10.42 1.20 0.54
C PRO A 113 10.60 2.59 1.13
N VAL A 114 11.85 3.02 1.28
CA VAL A 114 12.17 4.36 1.77
C VAL A 114 12.05 5.34 0.61
N ILE A 115 10.96 6.11 0.56
CA ILE A 115 10.87 7.25 -0.35
C ILE A 115 11.72 8.39 0.21
N GLN A 116 12.96 8.51 -0.27
CA GLN A 116 13.79 9.67 0.01
C GLN A 116 13.48 10.78 -0.98
N ALA A 117 12.67 11.76 -0.56
CA ALA A 117 12.59 13.03 -1.26
C ALA A 117 13.93 13.76 -1.04
N SER A 118 14.68 14.00 -2.12
CA SER A 118 15.86 14.86 -2.10
C SER A 118 15.55 16.17 -2.79
N VAL A 119 15.96 17.27 -2.17
CA VAL A 119 15.90 18.58 -2.83
C VAL A 119 17.04 18.62 -3.84
N VAL A 120 16.70 18.49 -5.13
CA VAL A 120 17.68 18.42 -6.22
C VAL A 120 18.48 19.72 -6.34
N ALA A 121 17.81 20.86 -6.11
CA ALA A 121 18.45 22.16 -6.00
C ALA A 121 17.52 23.14 -5.25
N VAL A 122 18.10 23.93 -4.34
CA VAL A 122 17.51 25.21 -3.92
C VAL A 122 18.37 26.29 -4.56
N THR A 123 17.87 26.90 -5.62
CA THR A 123 18.52 28.07 -6.20
C THR A 123 17.92 29.30 -5.53
N ASP A 124 18.67 29.91 -4.62
CA ASP A 124 18.33 31.24 -4.14
C ASP A 124 18.61 32.25 -5.27
N LEU A 125 17.54 32.80 -5.83
CA LEU A 125 17.60 33.76 -6.93
C LEU A 125 17.89 35.20 -6.45
N ALA A 126 18.17 35.42 -5.16
CA ALA A 126 18.38 36.74 -4.56
C ALA A 126 19.58 37.55 -5.10
N THR A 127 20.40 37.00 -6.01
CA THR A 127 21.55 37.71 -6.60
C THR A 127 21.26 38.46 -7.90
N ALA A 128 20.07 38.30 -8.50
CA ALA A 128 19.54 39.21 -9.50
C ALA A 128 18.38 40.01 -8.86
N PRO A 129 18.18 41.30 -9.17
CA PRO A 129 16.96 41.99 -8.75
C PRO A 129 15.78 41.34 -9.48
N PHE A 130 15.23 40.29 -8.89
CA PHE A 130 13.87 39.84 -9.21
C PHE A 130 12.97 40.97 -8.75
N ARG A 131 12.66 41.87 -9.69
CA ARG A 131 11.38 42.55 -9.61
C ARG A 131 10.35 41.44 -9.74
N ASP A 132 9.37 41.41 -8.84
CA ASP A 132 8.07 40.79 -9.10
C ASP A 132 7.43 41.54 -10.28
N VAL A 133 8.00 41.31 -11.45
CA VAL A 133 7.37 41.61 -12.72
C VAL A 133 6.96 40.25 -13.20
N ASP A 134 5.65 40.06 -13.28
CA ASP A 134 5.04 39.04 -14.12
C ASP A 134 5.49 39.26 -15.58
N ALA A 135 6.76 38.97 -15.86
CA ALA A 135 7.41 39.27 -17.12
C ALA A 135 6.85 38.42 -18.25
N ALA A 136 6.17 37.33 -17.90
CA ALA A 136 5.48 36.42 -18.80
C ALA A 136 3.96 36.69 -18.89
N GLY A 137 3.39 37.58 -18.06
CA GLY A 137 1.95 37.88 -18.06
C GLY A 137 1.09 36.69 -17.64
N VAL A 138 1.63 35.79 -16.82
CA VAL A 138 0.96 34.55 -16.39
C VAL A 138 -0.11 34.82 -15.33
N GLY A 139 -0.07 35.98 -14.69
CA GLY A 139 -1.09 36.44 -13.75
C GLY A 139 -1.04 35.77 -12.38
N ILE A 140 0.13 35.27 -11.95
CA ILE A 140 0.34 34.77 -10.58
C ILE A 140 0.89 35.92 -9.74
N GLY A 141 -0.01 36.67 -9.09
CA GLY A 141 0.32 37.90 -8.38
C GLY A 141 0.76 37.68 -6.93
N ASP A 142 0.20 36.66 -6.27
CA ASP A 142 0.44 36.35 -4.87
C ASP A 142 0.28 34.84 -4.57
N PRO A 143 1.29 34.01 -4.91
CA PRO A 143 1.20 32.57 -4.71
C PRO A 143 1.21 32.17 -3.23
N SER A 144 0.17 31.47 -2.78
CA SER A 144 -0.07 31.16 -1.36
C SER A 144 -0.10 29.66 -1.03
N GLY A 145 -0.69 28.85 -1.91
CA GLY A 145 -0.87 27.40 -1.73
C GLY A 145 -0.13 26.57 -2.77
N LEU A 146 0.34 25.38 -2.40
CA LEU A 146 1.00 24.44 -3.31
C LEU A 146 0.63 22.98 -2.99
N ALA A 147 0.29 22.20 -4.00
CA ALA A 147 0.08 20.76 -3.87
C ALA A 147 0.51 20.00 -5.13
N TYR A 148 1.07 18.80 -4.96
CA TYR A 148 1.42 17.92 -6.08
C TYR A 148 0.39 16.79 -6.19
N ASP A 149 -0.15 16.59 -7.41
CA ASP A 149 -0.99 15.44 -7.73
C ASP A 149 -0.13 14.30 -8.30
N PRO A 150 0.07 13.20 -7.55
CA PRO A 150 0.84 12.07 -8.03
C PRO A 150 0.15 11.29 -9.16
N VAL A 151 -1.17 11.44 -9.35
CA VAL A 151 -1.92 10.74 -10.39
C VAL A 151 -1.77 11.43 -11.74
N SER A 152 -1.96 12.76 -11.78
CA SER A 152 -1.81 13.53 -13.03
C SER A 152 -0.40 14.06 -13.29
N HIS A 153 0.52 13.90 -12.33
CA HIS A 153 1.88 14.44 -12.37
C HIS A 153 1.94 15.97 -12.54
N LYS A 154 0.99 16.67 -11.90
CA LYS A 154 0.89 18.13 -11.95
C LYS A 154 1.19 18.76 -10.60
N LEU A 155 1.91 19.87 -10.62
CA LEU A 155 2.06 20.76 -9.47
C LEU A 155 1.01 21.86 -9.56
N PHE A 156 0.16 21.97 -8.55
CA PHE A 156 -0.83 23.03 -8.42
C PHE A 156 -0.31 24.15 -7.52
N ILE A 157 -0.61 25.39 -7.90
CA ILE A 157 -0.26 26.61 -7.18
C ILE A 157 -1.50 27.48 -7.11
N ALA A 158 -1.90 27.89 -5.91
CA ALA A 158 -2.97 28.84 -5.67
C ALA A 158 -2.44 30.27 -5.59
N ASP A 159 -3.28 31.23 -5.93
CA ASP A 159 -2.98 32.67 -5.88
C ASP A 159 -4.04 33.37 -5.02
N SER A 160 -3.63 33.91 -3.86
CA SER A 160 -4.55 34.26 -2.77
C SER A 160 -5.13 35.66 -2.78
N GLU A 161 -4.56 36.61 -3.51
CA GLU A 161 -4.99 38.02 -3.43
C GLU A 161 -5.23 38.60 -4.82
N HIS A 162 -5.63 37.74 -5.74
CA HIS A 162 -5.78 38.14 -7.14
C HIS A 162 -6.96 39.11 -7.36
N ASP A 163 -7.93 39.12 -6.46
CA ASP A 163 -9.06 40.07 -6.41
C ASP A 163 -8.73 41.43 -5.75
N GLU A 164 -7.46 41.69 -5.40
CA GLU A 164 -7.02 43.00 -4.89
C GLU A 164 -6.34 43.90 -5.96
N ARG A 165 -6.13 43.41 -7.19
CA ARG A 165 -5.50 44.18 -8.28
C ARG A 165 -6.52 44.67 -9.32
N PRO A 166 -6.48 45.94 -9.79
CA PRO A 166 -7.52 46.56 -10.63
C PRO A 166 -7.72 45.99 -12.06
N TRP A 167 -7.06 44.89 -12.43
CA TRP A 167 -7.14 44.24 -13.75
C TRP A 167 -7.44 42.72 -13.66
N PHE A 168 -8.39 42.35 -12.80
CA PHE A 168 -8.80 40.98 -12.48
C PHE A 168 -8.71 39.98 -13.66
N SER A 169 -7.83 38.99 -13.52
CA SER A 169 -7.92 37.73 -14.27
C SER A 169 -8.88 36.79 -13.55
N GLN A 170 -9.60 35.94 -14.26
CA GLN A 170 -10.48 34.96 -13.59
C GLN A 170 -9.71 33.77 -13.01
N THR A 171 -8.38 33.77 -13.10
CA THR A 171 -7.53 32.64 -12.77
C THR A 171 -6.88 32.85 -11.40
N ASN A 172 -7.20 31.99 -10.44
CA ASN A 172 -6.61 31.98 -9.09
C ASN A 172 -6.08 30.57 -8.70
N LEU A 173 -5.97 29.68 -9.68
CA LEU A 173 -5.30 28.38 -9.55
C LEU A 173 -4.55 28.04 -10.83
N PHE A 174 -3.34 27.52 -10.68
CA PHE A 174 -2.46 27.16 -11.78
C PHE A 174 -1.98 25.72 -11.61
N SER A 175 -1.81 25.00 -12.72
CA SER A 175 -1.13 23.71 -12.72
C SER A 175 0.06 23.72 -13.67
N ILE A 176 1.13 23.03 -13.28
CA ILE A 176 2.36 22.88 -14.06
C ILE A 176 2.59 21.38 -14.29
N GLY A 177 2.60 20.97 -15.54
CA GLY A 177 2.91 19.59 -15.92
C GLY A 177 4.42 19.30 -15.99
N PRO A 178 4.83 18.04 -16.20
CA PRO A 178 6.26 17.64 -16.21
C PRO A 178 7.09 18.32 -17.31
N THR A 179 6.45 18.80 -18.37
CA THR A 179 7.07 19.53 -19.47
C THR A 179 7.18 21.04 -19.23
N GLY A 180 6.73 21.52 -18.07
CA GLY A 180 6.66 22.95 -17.74
C GLY A 180 5.46 23.69 -18.34
N ALA A 181 4.51 22.97 -18.95
CA ALA A 181 3.28 23.58 -19.47
C ALA A 181 2.40 24.07 -18.31
N ILE A 182 2.01 25.35 -18.36
CA ILE A 182 1.16 26.00 -17.36
C ILE A 182 -0.29 26.02 -17.85
N GLN A 183 -1.23 25.68 -16.98
CA GLN A 183 -2.67 25.79 -17.21
C GLN A 183 -3.33 26.53 -16.04
N GLY A 184 -4.11 27.56 -16.36
CA GLY A 184 -4.91 28.30 -15.38
C GLY A 184 -6.33 27.76 -15.22
N TYR A 185 -6.89 27.91 -14.03
CA TYR A 185 -8.26 27.59 -13.66
C TYR A 185 -8.87 28.74 -12.84
N SER A 186 -10.17 28.91 -13.01
CA SER A 186 -10.98 29.85 -12.22
C SER A 186 -11.69 29.11 -11.10
N LEU A 187 -11.52 29.56 -9.85
CA LEU A 187 -12.24 29.06 -8.69
C LEU A 187 -13.33 30.05 -8.21
N GLU A 188 -13.49 31.18 -8.89
CA GLU A 188 -14.40 32.30 -8.53
C GLU A 188 -15.87 31.90 -8.32
N SER A 189 -16.28 30.72 -8.78
CA SER A 189 -17.61 30.20 -8.48
C SER A 189 -17.80 29.80 -7.02
N PHE A 190 -16.72 29.69 -6.22
CA PHE A 190 -16.78 29.34 -4.79
C PHE A 190 -15.67 29.94 -3.93
N THR A 191 -14.55 30.41 -4.47
CA THR A 191 -13.48 31.09 -3.71
C THR A 191 -12.75 32.12 -4.56
N PHE A 192 -12.48 33.28 -3.97
CA PHE A 192 -11.64 34.32 -4.54
C PHE A 192 -10.22 34.28 -3.95
N GLU A 193 -10.07 33.77 -2.71
CA GLU A 193 -8.81 33.76 -1.96
C GLU A 193 -8.38 32.34 -1.56
N PRO A 194 -7.96 31.49 -2.53
CA PRO A 194 -7.47 30.16 -2.21
C PRO A 194 -6.08 30.22 -1.54
N THR A 195 -6.01 30.00 -0.23
CA THR A 195 -4.77 30.14 0.59
C THR A 195 -3.93 28.88 0.69
N GLY A 196 -4.58 27.72 0.69
CA GLY A 196 -3.93 26.45 0.99
C GLY A 196 -4.43 25.35 0.07
N LEU A 197 -3.51 24.50 -0.38
CA LEU A 197 -3.81 23.35 -1.23
C LEU A 197 -3.39 22.05 -0.55
N GLY A 198 -4.22 21.03 -0.66
CA GLY A 198 -3.88 19.66 -0.28
C GLY A 198 -4.53 18.65 -1.22
N ILE A 199 -3.82 17.59 -1.59
CA ILE A 199 -4.37 16.54 -2.46
C ILE A 199 -4.34 15.21 -1.71
N ASN A 200 -5.48 14.53 -1.67
CA ASN A 200 -5.56 13.17 -1.17
C ASN A 200 -5.72 12.19 -2.35
N PRO A 201 -4.64 11.50 -2.75
CA PRO A 201 -4.69 10.59 -3.90
C PRO A 201 -5.57 9.36 -3.63
N SER A 202 -5.80 8.99 -2.38
CA SER A 202 -6.66 7.82 -2.04
C SER A 202 -8.13 8.05 -2.36
N ASN A 203 -8.60 9.30 -2.37
CA ASN A 203 -9.98 9.65 -2.73
C ASN A 203 -10.09 10.62 -3.91
N GLY A 204 -8.96 10.97 -4.54
CA GLY A 204 -8.91 11.80 -5.74
C GLY A 204 -9.36 13.25 -5.55
N ARG A 205 -9.34 13.77 -4.32
CA ARG A 205 -9.81 15.14 -4.03
C ARG A 205 -8.65 16.11 -3.81
N MET A 206 -8.81 17.32 -4.34
CA MET A 206 -8.03 18.48 -3.93
C MET A 206 -8.85 19.32 -2.96
N TYR A 207 -8.27 19.64 -1.82
CA TYR A 207 -8.81 20.52 -0.79
C TYR A 207 -8.19 21.90 -0.96
N ILE A 208 -9.03 22.92 -0.89
CA ILE A 208 -8.67 24.33 -1.02
C ILE A 208 -9.19 25.04 0.22
N SER A 209 -8.31 25.65 1.01
CA SER A 209 -8.75 26.52 2.11
C SER A 209 -8.90 27.96 1.64
N ASP A 210 -9.82 28.67 2.26
CA ASP A 210 -10.06 30.10 2.07
C ASP A 210 -10.21 30.71 3.47
N ASP A 211 -9.27 31.58 3.85
CA ASP A 211 -9.17 32.14 5.19
C ASP A 211 -10.14 33.31 5.44
N ASP A 212 -10.62 33.94 4.38
CA ASP A 212 -11.66 34.96 4.43
C ASP A 212 -13.04 34.34 4.70
N GLN A 213 -13.34 33.23 4.04
CA GLN A 213 -14.58 32.46 4.24
C GLN A 213 -14.51 31.53 5.45
N LEU A 214 -13.31 31.27 5.99
CA LEU A 214 -13.06 30.28 7.05
C LEU A 214 -13.60 28.88 6.70
N GLU A 215 -13.49 28.49 5.42
CA GLU A 215 -14.00 27.25 4.87
C GLU A 215 -12.91 26.46 4.14
N VAL A 216 -13.10 25.14 4.04
CA VAL A 216 -12.32 24.27 3.15
C VAL A 216 -13.25 23.66 2.14
N PHE A 217 -12.98 23.94 0.87
CA PHE A 217 -13.66 23.34 -0.27
C PHE A 217 -12.92 22.09 -0.73
N TRP A 218 -13.60 21.20 -1.45
CA TRP A 218 -12.92 20.19 -2.25
C TRP A 218 -13.46 20.06 -3.66
N VAL A 219 -12.56 19.72 -4.57
CA VAL A 219 -12.79 19.63 -6.02
C VAL A 219 -12.14 18.37 -6.59
N ASP A 220 -12.50 18.05 -7.84
CA ASP A 220 -11.74 17.11 -8.67
C ASP A 220 -10.54 17.85 -9.29
N PRO A 221 -9.28 17.42 -9.07
CA PRO A 221 -8.10 18.04 -9.68
C PRO A 221 -8.14 18.07 -11.22
N ALA A 222 -8.90 17.17 -11.86
CA ALA A 222 -9.08 17.17 -13.31
C ALA A 222 -10.03 18.28 -13.79
N ASN A 223 -10.91 18.78 -12.91
CA ASN A 223 -11.83 19.87 -13.18
C ASN A 223 -12.00 20.78 -11.93
N PRO A 224 -10.96 21.50 -11.52
CA PRO A 224 -10.92 22.18 -10.23
C PRO A 224 -11.84 23.41 -10.16
N SER A 225 -12.38 23.88 -11.29
CA SER A 225 -13.33 25.00 -11.34
C SER A 225 -14.74 24.67 -10.82
N VAL A 226 -14.98 23.46 -10.32
CA VAL A 226 -16.28 23.02 -9.80
C VAL A 226 -16.15 22.50 -8.37
N LYS A 227 -16.78 23.21 -7.40
CA LYS A 227 -16.92 22.76 -6.01
C LYS A 227 -17.71 21.45 -5.94
N LEU A 228 -17.17 20.46 -5.24
CA LEU A 228 -17.84 19.19 -4.95
C LEU A 228 -18.34 19.10 -3.51
N GLY A 229 -17.80 19.94 -2.62
CA GLY A 229 -18.32 20.18 -1.28
C GLY A 229 -17.42 21.08 -0.46
#